data_AF-A0A967K8Y3-F1
#
_entry.id   AF-A0A967K8Y3-F1
#
_cell.length_a   1.000
_cell.length_b   1.000
_cell.length_c   1.000
_cell.angle_alpha   90.00
_cell.angle_beta   90.00
_cell.angle_gamma   90.00
#
_symmetry.space_group_name_H-M   'P 1'
#
loop_
_entity.id
_entity.type
_entity.pdbx_description
1 polymer ?
#
loop_
_entity_poly.entity_id
_entity_poly.type
_entity_poly.pdbx_seq_one_letter_code
_entity_poly.pdbx_strand_id
1 'polypeptide(L)'
;TGHLPYIAQTGLSCYNFDENLDIQEAVKHLKGKVLISGYVPTIPVLLEGTPEEVYRWSMKCLDSGVEMLTPGCAMAPHTPVENINAMAEALGDWIDK
;
A
#
# COMPACT_ATOMS: atom_id res chain seq x y z
N THR A 1 14.72 1.32 7.22
CA THR A 1 13.81 0.29 7.77
C THR A 1 14.20 -0.24 9.16
N GLY A 2 15.20 0.32 9.86
CA GLY A 2 15.66 -0.20 11.16
C GLY A 2 14.66 -0.08 12.32
N HIS A 3 13.57 0.67 12.16
CA HIS A 3 12.53 0.83 13.19
C HIS A 3 11.52 -0.34 13.24
N LEU A 4 11.44 -1.15 12.19
CA LEU A 4 10.45 -2.23 12.05
C LEU A 4 10.43 -3.26 13.20
N PRO A 5 11.57 -3.71 13.76
CA PRO A 5 11.56 -4.62 14.91
C PRO A 5 10.88 -4.04 16.15
N TYR A 6 10.90 -2.71 16.32
CA TYR A 6 10.25 -2.04 17.43
C TYR A 6 8.76 -1.85 17.17
N ILE A 7 8.35 -1.56 15.93
CA ILE A 7 6.93 -1.53 15.53
C ILE A 7 6.26 -2.86 15.85
N ALA A 8 6.91 -3.99 15.58
CA ALA A 8 6.40 -5.33 15.90
C ALA A 8 6.11 -5.57 17.40
N GLN A 9 6.68 -4.75 18.30
CA GLN A 9 6.52 -4.87 19.75
C GLN A 9 5.47 -3.92 20.33
N THR A 10 4.93 -3.01 19.52
CA THR A 10 3.98 -1.96 19.98
C THR A 10 2.59 -2.50 20.30
N GLY A 11 2.22 -3.67 19.79
CA GLY A 11 0.85 -4.20 19.87
C GLY A 11 -0.15 -3.51 18.94
N LEU A 12 0.33 -2.75 17.95
CA LEU A 12 -0.53 -2.16 16.91
C LEU A 12 -1.20 -3.23 16.07
N SER A 13 -2.47 -3.01 15.71
CA SER A 13 -3.19 -3.91 14.81
C SER A 13 -2.69 -3.85 13.37
N CYS A 14 -2.25 -2.66 12.92
CA CYS A 14 -1.84 -2.42 11.55
C CYS A 14 -0.77 -1.33 11.47
N TYR A 15 0.12 -1.44 10.49
CA TYR A 15 1.15 -0.45 10.18
C TYR A 15 1.04 -0.05 8.70
N ASN A 16 0.97 1.26 8.45
CA ASN A 16 0.96 1.86 7.11
C ASN A 16 2.24 2.67 6.88
N PHE A 17 2.71 2.70 5.63
CA PHE A 17 3.99 3.30 5.24
C PHE A 17 3.97 3.77 3.78
N ASP A 18 4.92 4.63 3.43
CA ASP A 18 5.12 5.17 2.08
C ASP A 18 6.08 4.32 1.23
N GLU A 19 6.27 4.76 -0.02
CA GLU A 19 7.04 4.07 -1.03
C GLU A 19 8.54 3.93 -0.85
N ASN A 20 9.09 4.60 0.16
CA ASN A 20 10.50 4.54 0.46
C ASN A 20 10.83 3.40 1.44
N LEU A 21 9.81 2.69 1.96
CA LEU A 21 10.02 1.55 2.83
C LEU A 21 10.25 0.25 2.04
N ASP A 22 11.27 -0.50 2.44
CA ASP A 22 11.50 -1.85 1.92
C ASP A 22 10.42 -2.81 2.44
N ILE A 23 9.50 -3.16 1.55
CA ILE A 23 8.39 -4.06 1.85
C ILE A 23 8.86 -5.45 2.30
N GLN A 24 9.98 -5.97 1.79
CA GLN A 24 10.47 -7.30 2.17
C GLN A 24 10.92 -7.31 3.63
N GLU A 25 11.55 -6.22 4.08
CA GLU A 25 11.87 -6.06 5.50
C GLU A 25 10.62 -5.85 6.35
N ALA A 26 9.58 -5.14 5.87
CA ALA A 26 8.30 -5.06 6.58
C ALA A 26 7.64 -6.42 6.74
N VAL A 27 7.52 -7.20 5.66
CA VAL A 27 6.95 -8.56 5.71
C VAL A 27 7.72 -9.44 6.69
N LYS A 28 9.05 -9.45 6.60
CA LYS A 28 9.93 -10.23 7.49
C LYS A 28 9.76 -9.88 8.98
N HIS A 29 9.57 -8.60 9.31
CA HIS A 29 9.52 -8.16 10.70
C HIS A 29 8.11 -8.11 11.29
N LEU A 30 7.09 -7.82 10.47
CA LEU A 30 5.73 -7.48 10.93
C LEU A 30 4.71 -8.60 10.68
N LYS A 31 4.83 -9.38 9.60
CA LYS A 31 3.79 -10.35 9.21
C LYS A 31 3.51 -11.35 10.34
N GLY A 32 2.22 -11.55 10.63
CA GLY A 32 1.75 -12.39 11.74
C GLY A 32 1.81 -11.74 13.13
N LYS A 33 2.30 -10.50 13.25
CA LYS A 33 2.32 -9.71 14.49
C LYS A 33 1.54 -8.40 14.35
N VAL A 34 1.74 -7.70 13.24
CA VAL A 34 1.12 -6.42 12.89
C VAL A 34 0.71 -6.51 11.43
N LEU A 35 -0.55 -6.19 11.10
CA LEU A 35 -1.00 -6.17 9.71
C LEU A 35 -0.24 -5.11 8.91
N ILE A 36 0.03 -5.40 7.65
CA ILE A 36 0.78 -4.54 6.75
C ILE A 36 -0.21 -3.90 5.78
N SER A 37 -0.30 -2.57 5.83
CA SER A 37 -1.16 -1.79 4.94
C SER A 37 -0.31 -0.87 4.07
N GLY A 38 -0.58 -0.83 2.77
CA GLY A 38 0.17 0.02 1.85
C GLY A 38 0.31 -0.57 0.45
N TYR A 39 1.05 0.06 -0.46
CA TYR A 39 1.17 1.51 -0.51
C TYR A 39 1.14 1.94 -1.97
N VAL A 40 0.13 2.69 -2.36
CA VAL A 40 0.15 3.37 -3.66
C VAL A 40 0.74 4.77 -3.43
N PRO A 41 1.80 5.18 -4.15
CA PRO A 41 2.40 6.50 -3.99
C PRO A 41 1.36 7.60 -4.12
N THR A 42 1.25 8.46 -3.11
CA THR A 42 0.10 9.36 -2.99
C THR A 42 0.14 10.48 -4.03
N ILE A 43 1.27 11.16 -4.14
CA ILE A 43 1.40 12.30 -5.07
C ILE A 43 1.72 11.82 -6.49
N PRO A 44 2.84 11.12 -6.74
CA PRO A 44 3.27 10.87 -8.12
C PRO A 44 2.43 9.83 -8.87
N VAL A 45 1.58 9.07 -8.16
CA VAL A 45 0.76 8.01 -8.77
C VAL A 45 -0.73 8.28 -8.57
N LEU A 46 -1.21 8.37 -7.32
CA LEU A 46 -2.65 8.59 -7.11
C LEU A 46 -3.12 9.98 -7.58
N LEU A 47 -2.40 11.05 -7.26
CA LEU A 47 -2.81 12.41 -7.66
C LEU A 47 -2.42 12.76 -9.09
N GLU A 48 -1.16 12.55 -9.46
CA GLU A 48 -0.58 13.05 -10.71
C GLU A 48 -0.47 12.00 -11.83
N GLY A 49 -0.65 10.72 -11.49
CA GLY A 49 -0.52 9.62 -12.43
C GLY A 49 -1.81 9.32 -13.20
N THR A 50 -1.73 8.30 -14.04
CA THR A 50 -2.83 7.75 -14.84
C THR A 50 -3.54 6.58 -14.16
N PRO A 51 -4.80 6.27 -14.51
CA PRO A 51 -5.50 5.09 -14.00
C PRO A 51 -4.69 3.80 -14.22
N GLU A 52 -4.03 3.66 -15.37
CA GLU A 52 -3.20 2.51 -15.68
C GLU A 52 -1.96 2.39 -14.77
N GLU A 53 -1.33 3.52 -14.42
CA GLU A 53 -0.22 3.53 -13.47
C GLU A 53 -0.68 3.16 -12.06
N VAL A 54 -1.84 3.69 -11.65
CA VAL A 54 -2.44 3.37 -10.35
C VAL A 54 -2.79 1.89 -10.25
N TYR A 55 -3.41 1.33 -11.28
CA TYR A 55 -3.71 -0.11 -11.35
C TYR A 55 -2.43 -0.94 -11.19
N ARG A 56 -1.39 -0.65 -11.99
CA ARG A 56 -0.12 -1.40 -11.94
C ARG A 56 0.57 -1.30 -10.58
N TRP A 57 0.59 -0.11 -9.98
CA TRP A 57 1.14 0.06 -8.63
C TRP A 57 0.33 -0.72 -7.60
N SER A 58 -1.00 -0.66 -7.68
CA SER A 58 -1.89 -1.40 -6.77
C SER A 58 -1.65 -2.90 -6.83
N MET A 59 -1.55 -3.48 -8.03
CA MET A 59 -1.21 -4.89 -8.24
C MET A 59 0.15 -5.23 -7.64
N LYS A 60 1.16 -4.40 -7.86
CA LYS A 60 2.50 -4.58 -7.29
C LYS A 60 2.47 -4.58 -5.76
N CYS A 61 1.68 -3.71 -5.14
CA CYS A 61 1.55 -3.67 -3.69
C CYS A 61 0.88 -4.93 -3.15
N LEU A 62 -0.21 -5.36 -3.77
CA LEU A 62 -0.90 -6.60 -3.42
C LEU A 62 0.04 -7.81 -3.54
N ASP A 63 0.74 -7.95 -4.66
CA ASP A 63 1.70 -9.03 -4.91
C ASP A 63 2.91 -8.99 -3.96
N SER A 64 3.21 -7.82 -3.37
CA SER A 64 4.29 -7.67 -2.40
C SER A 64 3.96 -8.17 -0.99
N GLY A 65 2.70 -8.55 -0.74
CA GLY A 65 2.26 -9.22 0.48
C GLY A 65 1.64 -8.33 1.54
N VAL A 66 1.15 -7.14 1.16
CA VAL A 66 0.31 -6.30 2.01
C VAL A 66 -1.05 -6.98 2.24
N GLU A 67 -1.62 -6.76 3.43
CA GLU A 67 -2.92 -7.31 3.82
C GLU A 67 -4.06 -6.32 3.59
N MET A 68 -3.74 -5.03 3.43
CA MET A 68 -4.71 -3.97 3.11
C MET A 68 -4.10 -2.98 2.12
N LEU A 69 -4.67 -2.90 0.92
CA LEU A 69 -4.26 -1.93 -0.09
C LEU A 69 -4.75 -0.52 0.31
N THR A 70 -3.81 0.41 0.44
CA THR A 70 -4.09 1.81 0.78
C THR A 70 -3.14 2.75 0.04
N PRO A 71 -3.42 4.07 0.01
CA PRO A 71 -2.37 5.04 -0.27
C PRO A 71 -1.21 4.90 0.73
N GLY A 72 -0.01 5.36 0.34
CA GLY A 72 1.16 5.37 1.22
C GLY A 72 1.11 6.42 2.34
N CYS A 73 0.18 7.37 2.24
CA CYS A 73 -0.06 8.41 3.25
C CYS A 73 -1.55 8.81 3.21
N ALA A 74 -1.90 10.01 3.66
CA ALA A 74 -3.24 10.54 3.47
C ALA A 74 -3.53 10.80 1.99
N MET A 75 -4.73 10.44 1.52
CA MET A 75 -5.16 10.74 0.15
C MET A 75 -5.12 12.26 -0.09
N ALA A 76 -4.54 12.68 -1.22
CA ALA A 76 -4.44 14.08 -1.56
C ALA A 76 -5.83 14.65 -1.91
N PRO A 77 -6.14 15.91 -1.54
CA PRO A 77 -7.30 16.59 -2.08
C PRO A 77 -7.24 16.59 -3.61
N HIS A 78 -8.39 16.42 -4.25
CA HIS A 78 -8.52 16.41 -5.72
C HIS A 78 -7.84 15.24 -6.44
N THR A 79 -7.50 14.15 -5.74
CA THR A 79 -7.17 12.88 -6.40
C THR A 79 -8.28 12.52 -7.40
N PRO A 80 -7.95 12.29 -8.69
CA PRO A 80 -8.95 11.96 -9.70
C PRO A 80 -9.74 10.70 -9.34
N VAL A 81 -11.05 10.70 -9.60
CA VAL A 81 -11.94 9.58 -9.24
C VAL A 81 -11.58 8.34 -10.04
N GLU A 82 -11.19 8.51 -11.30
CA GLU A 82 -10.68 7.46 -12.18
C GLU A 82 -9.46 6.74 -11.59
N ASN A 83 -8.57 7.46 -10.89
CA ASN A 83 -7.41 6.88 -10.22
C ASN A 83 -7.85 6.06 -9.00
N ILE A 84 -8.81 6.56 -8.21
CA ILE A 84 -9.38 5.80 -7.08
C ILE A 84 -10.08 4.52 -7.57
N ASN A 85 -10.84 4.63 -8.67
CA ASN A 85 -11.53 3.49 -9.27
C ASN A 85 -10.53 2.44 -9.77
N ALA A 86 -9.44 2.85 -10.43
CA ALA A 86 -8.41 1.92 -10.89
C ALA A 86 -7.72 1.16 -9.74
N MET A 87 -7.54 1.82 -8.59
CA MET A 87 -7.03 1.17 -7.37
C MET A 87 -8.01 0.11 -6.84
N ALA A 88 -9.32 0.41 -6.86
CA ALA A 88 -10.36 -0.53 -6.45
C ALA A 88 -10.53 -1.69 -7.45
N GLU A 89 -10.44 -1.43 -8.75
CA GLU A 89 -10.47 -2.41 -9.83
C GLU A 89 -9.32 -3.40 -9.69
N ALA A 90 -8.09 -2.91 -9.46
CA ALA A 90 -6.93 -3.76 -9.22
C ALA A 90 -7.13 -4.72 -8.03
N LEU A 91 -7.76 -4.27 -6.94
CA LEU A 91 -8.08 -5.14 -5.82
C LEU A 91 -9.09 -6.22 -6.21
N GLY A 92 -10.15 -5.87 -6.96
CA GLY A 92 -11.14 -6.83 -7.45
C GLY A 92 -10.49 -7.91 -8.31
N ASP A 93 -9.75 -7.49 -9.33
CA ASP A 93 -9.03 -8.39 -10.24
C ASP A 93 -8.03 -9.27 -9.52
N TRP A 94 -7.33 -8.76 -8.51
CA TRP A 94 -6.36 -9.53 -7.74
C TRP A 94 -7.02 -10.61 -6.88
N ILE A 95 -8.19 -10.33 -6.30
CA ILE A 95 -8.96 -11.30 -5.51
C ILE A 95 -9.50 -12.43 -6.40
N ASP A 96 -9.82 -12.12 -7.65
CA ASP A 96 -10.36 -13.08 -8.62
C ASP A 96 -9.28 -13.97 -9.29
N LYS A 97 -7.99 -13.75 -8.99
CA LYS A 97 -6.88 -14.61 -9.45
C LYS A 97 -6.80 -15.94 -8.69
#